data_AF-A0A7S1TPS5-F1
#
_entry.id   AF-A0A7S1TPS5-F1
#
_cell.length_a   1.000
_cell.length_b   1.000
_cell.length_c   1.000
_cell.angle_alpha   90.00
_cell.angle_beta   90.00
_cell.angle_gamma   90.00
#
_symmetry.space_group_name_H-M   'P 1'
#
loop_
_entity.id
_entity.type
_entity.pdbx_description
1 polymer ?
#
loop_
_entity_poly.entity_id
_entity_poly.type
_entity_poly.pdbx_seq_one_letter_code
_entity_poly.pdbx_strand_id
1 'polypeptide(L)'
;MGPKKKDKKAAAAAEEAPPAAEDNTGMEELVGKEKLTEQLQILKQQLDKAMQERNYVQLERDTIQTFYDITRKEVGDLERKIMSKDREIENMEEHHRVEVRVYQQKVKHLEYEHENNIKEVEAERGGLLDEENEGFAGREDDLQVEKANIRSTLVEAEISNNREIAQEKQKAAKNLTKMNEGFDERLTHLRGRCEARLEQLRADLQLRRKVDIHEIEERKNLHINELMQNHEIAFGQMKDYYNRITRDNLELIRDLKNEVSEMKSRAEQNQREMYLKAQENKGLKRPLELRLSRVRELQAQLKDRQKDNQSLRHARARSRKLQEELVKLEATHEALRQEFQAVEAERDDLYGSFEDSIKEVQRRSDVRNMVLEQNLARMGGDLSKASVQINQVVHASALDPSKAEALTSGLANVLKARNAMITDLQYQVTRATKGYNDTLRTLASHMLRLGIPPEDIDSMGFAPMTSETSVGPAGLIITA
;
A
#
# COMPACT_ATOMS: atom_id res chain seq x y z
N MET A 1 -90.24 -46.02 -33.12
CA MET A 1 -91.32 -46.58 -32.26
C MET A 1 -92.30 -45.44 -31.94
N GLY A 2 -93.61 -45.70 -31.75
CA GLY A 2 -94.60 -44.73 -31.20
C GLY A 2 -94.86 -44.99 -29.70
N PRO A 3 -96.04 -44.67 -29.08
CA PRO A 3 -97.28 -43.99 -29.53
C PRO A 3 -97.28 -42.48 -29.14
N LYS A 4 -98.33 -41.65 -28.89
CA LYS A 4 -99.83 -41.62 -28.65
C LYS A 4 -100.40 -40.37 -29.43
N LYS A 5 -101.69 -40.04 -29.65
CA LYS A 5 -103.05 -40.16 -29.01
C LYS A 5 -103.32 -39.16 -27.85
N LYS A 6 -104.47 -38.48 -27.66
CA LYS A 6 -105.87 -38.52 -28.21
C LYS A 6 -106.47 -37.05 -28.29
N ASP A 7 -107.68 -36.68 -28.78
CA ASP A 7 -108.58 -37.15 -29.89
C ASP A 7 -110.06 -36.59 -29.84
N LYS A 8 -110.46 -35.62 -30.72
CA LYS A 8 -111.85 -35.22 -31.17
C LYS A 8 -112.72 -34.28 -30.26
N LYS A 9 -113.94 -33.75 -30.58
CA LYS A 9 -114.97 -33.96 -31.69
C LYS A 9 -116.08 -32.84 -31.78
N ALA A 10 -116.72 -32.66 -32.97
CA ALA A 10 -118.14 -32.22 -33.31
C ALA A 10 -118.79 -30.90 -32.74
N ALA A 11 -119.72 -30.11 -33.36
CA ALA A 11 -120.63 -30.14 -34.56
C ALA A 11 -122.08 -30.73 -34.33
N ALA A 12 -123.23 -30.24 -34.85
CA ALA A 12 -123.67 -29.09 -35.73
C ALA A 12 -125.24 -28.83 -35.67
N ALA A 13 -125.83 -28.07 -36.63
CA ALA A 13 -127.28 -27.69 -36.87
C ALA A 13 -127.84 -26.49 -36.05
N ALA A 14 -128.95 -25.77 -36.37
CA ALA A 14 -130.09 -25.84 -37.35
C ALA A 14 -130.50 -24.39 -37.82
N GLU A 15 -131.22 -24.06 -38.93
CA GLU A 15 -132.70 -24.10 -39.23
C GLU A 15 -133.60 -23.43 -38.15
N GLU A 16 -134.74 -22.72 -38.37
CA GLU A 16 -135.71 -22.35 -39.47
C GLU A 16 -136.45 -21.02 -39.06
N ALA A 17 -137.43 -20.34 -39.72
CA ALA A 17 -137.98 -20.17 -41.10
C ALA A 17 -139.02 -18.97 -41.15
N PRO A 18 -139.41 -18.41 -42.32
CA PRO A 18 -140.52 -17.42 -42.52
C PRO A 18 -141.81 -18.06 -43.14
N PRO A 19 -142.90 -17.35 -43.52
CA PRO A 19 -143.48 -16.04 -43.12
C PRO A 19 -144.95 -16.17 -42.61
N ALA A 20 -145.75 -15.07 -42.62
CA ALA A 20 -147.21 -15.04 -42.35
C ALA A 20 -147.96 -14.04 -43.29
N ALA A 21 -149.31 -14.01 -43.25
CA ALA A 21 -150.18 -13.26 -44.19
C ALA A 21 -151.56 -12.82 -43.60
N GLU A 22 -152.40 -12.18 -44.44
CA GLU A 22 -153.86 -11.87 -44.26
C GLU A 22 -154.21 -10.80 -43.19
N ASP A 23 -155.32 -10.04 -43.18
CA ASP A 23 -156.62 -9.99 -43.92
C ASP A 23 -157.22 -8.53 -43.80
N ASN A 24 -158.33 -8.01 -44.37
CA ASN A 24 -159.38 -8.45 -45.33
C ASN A 24 -159.92 -7.24 -46.19
N THR A 25 -161.20 -6.79 -46.07
CA THR A 25 -161.93 -5.92 -47.05
C THR A 25 -162.98 -4.91 -46.51
N GLY A 26 -163.33 -3.90 -47.33
CA GLY A 26 -164.69 -3.30 -47.46
C GLY A 26 -165.00 -2.01 -46.67
N MET A 27 -166.09 -1.24 -46.93
CA MET A 27 -167.06 -1.15 -48.05
C MET A 27 -167.91 0.15 -47.86
N GLU A 28 -168.18 0.94 -48.93
CA GLU A 28 -169.30 1.91 -49.13
C GLU A 28 -169.59 3.02 -48.04
N GLU A 29 -170.22 4.19 -48.28
CA GLU A 29 -170.83 4.82 -49.47
C GLU A 29 -170.87 6.38 -49.36
N LEU A 30 -171.19 7.06 -50.48
CA LEU A 30 -171.85 8.40 -50.64
C LEU A 30 -171.22 9.76 -50.19
N VAL A 31 -170.98 10.58 -51.24
CA VAL A 31 -171.20 12.05 -51.38
C VAL A 31 -170.23 13.07 -50.73
N GLY A 32 -169.63 13.93 -51.58
CA GLY A 32 -168.97 15.20 -51.16
C GLY A 32 -167.82 15.70 -52.06
N LYS A 33 -168.10 16.07 -53.33
CA LYS A 33 -167.06 16.28 -54.37
C LYS A 33 -165.96 17.32 -54.08
N GLU A 34 -166.18 18.30 -53.19
CA GLU A 34 -165.28 19.46 -53.03
C GLU A 34 -164.19 19.26 -51.96
N LYS A 35 -164.36 18.34 -51.00
CA LYS A 35 -163.29 18.03 -50.01
C LYS A 35 -162.25 17.03 -50.53
N LEU A 36 -162.61 16.25 -51.54
CA LEU A 36 -161.73 15.28 -52.21
C LEU A 36 -160.53 15.93 -52.91
N THR A 37 -160.68 17.16 -53.42
CA THR A 37 -159.60 17.88 -54.10
C THR A 37 -158.48 18.33 -53.17
N GLU A 38 -158.80 18.76 -51.95
CA GLU A 38 -157.80 19.12 -50.93
C GLU A 38 -157.08 17.87 -50.38
N GLN A 39 -157.83 16.80 -50.11
CA GLN A 39 -157.26 15.52 -49.69
C GLN A 39 -156.31 14.92 -50.75
N LEU A 40 -156.64 15.05 -52.04
CA LEU A 40 -155.75 14.66 -53.14
C LEU A 40 -154.47 15.51 -53.24
N GLN A 41 -154.49 16.78 -52.83
CA GLN A 41 -153.26 17.58 -52.74
C GLN A 41 -152.39 17.17 -51.56
N ILE A 42 -152.99 16.92 -50.39
CA ILE A 42 -152.26 16.45 -49.20
C ILE A 42 -151.63 15.07 -49.46
N LEU A 43 -152.38 14.14 -50.05
CA LEU A 43 -151.86 12.81 -50.40
C LEU A 43 -150.74 12.87 -51.45
N LYS A 44 -150.79 13.81 -52.41
CA LYS A 44 -149.68 14.04 -53.34
C LYS A 44 -148.45 14.59 -52.64
N GLN A 45 -148.58 15.59 -51.76
CA GLN A 45 -147.46 16.11 -50.97
C GLN A 45 -146.85 15.04 -50.05
N GLN A 46 -147.67 14.15 -49.47
CA GLN A 46 -147.20 13.00 -48.70
C GLN A 46 -146.46 11.98 -49.58
N LEU A 47 -146.94 11.71 -50.79
CA LEU A 47 -146.28 10.84 -51.76
C LEU A 47 -144.93 11.42 -52.21
N ASP A 48 -144.89 12.71 -52.59
CA ASP A 48 -143.66 13.39 -52.99
C ASP A 48 -142.64 13.43 -51.85
N LYS A 49 -143.09 13.67 -50.61
CA LYS A 49 -142.24 13.62 -49.41
C LYS A 49 -141.71 12.21 -49.14
N ALA A 50 -142.54 11.18 -49.23
CA ALA A 50 -142.11 9.78 -49.09
C ALA A 50 -141.15 9.35 -50.22
N MET A 51 -141.32 9.88 -51.44
CA MET A 51 -140.37 9.67 -52.54
C MET A 51 -139.03 10.38 -52.31
N GLN A 52 -139.03 11.60 -51.74
CA GLN A 52 -137.82 12.31 -51.34
C GLN A 52 -137.10 11.59 -50.18
N GLU A 53 -137.82 11.15 -49.16
CA GLU A 53 -137.29 10.38 -48.03
C GLU A 53 -136.72 9.04 -48.48
N ARG A 54 -137.41 8.32 -49.38
CA ARG A 54 -136.86 7.12 -50.01
C ARG A 54 -135.56 7.42 -50.76
N ASN A 55 -135.53 8.48 -51.58
CA ASN A 55 -134.34 8.81 -52.38
C ASN A 55 -133.16 9.23 -51.49
N TYR A 56 -133.44 9.96 -50.40
CA TYR A 56 -132.48 10.29 -49.36
C TYR A 56 -131.91 9.03 -48.68
N VAL A 57 -132.76 8.11 -48.23
CA VAL A 57 -132.33 6.83 -47.61
C VAL A 57 -131.58 5.94 -48.61
N GLN A 58 -131.90 5.99 -49.91
CA GLN A 58 -131.11 5.30 -50.94
C GLN A 58 -129.71 5.93 -51.10
N LEU A 59 -129.59 7.26 -51.07
CA LEU A 59 -128.30 7.96 -51.09
C LEU A 59 -127.48 7.71 -49.82
N GLU A 60 -128.10 7.70 -48.64
CA GLU A 60 -127.44 7.31 -47.38
C GLU A 60 -126.98 5.85 -47.42
N ARG A 61 -127.81 4.91 -47.88
CA ARG A 61 -127.42 3.50 -48.05
C ARG A 61 -126.20 3.38 -48.98
N ASP A 62 -126.21 4.06 -50.12
CA ASP A 62 -125.16 3.91 -51.13
C ASP A 62 -123.86 4.63 -50.74
N THR A 63 -123.95 5.72 -49.98
CA THR A 63 -122.78 6.35 -49.33
C THR A 63 -122.23 5.50 -48.17
N ILE A 64 -123.08 4.91 -47.32
CA ILE A 64 -122.66 3.94 -46.29
C ILE A 64 -122.02 2.70 -46.94
N GLN A 65 -122.57 2.18 -48.04
CA GLN A 65 -122.01 1.04 -48.77
C GLN A 65 -120.64 1.38 -49.37
N THR A 66 -120.46 2.57 -49.94
CA THR A 66 -119.15 3.00 -50.45
C THR A 66 -118.14 3.25 -49.32
N PHE A 67 -118.54 3.81 -48.17
CA PHE A 67 -117.67 3.89 -46.99
C PHE A 67 -117.29 2.50 -46.46
N TYR A 68 -118.21 1.53 -46.45
CA TYR A 68 -117.93 0.14 -46.10
C TYR A 68 -116.94 -0.51 -47.07
N ASP A 69 -117.14 -0.36 -48.38
CA ASP A 69 -116.25 -0.94 -49.39
C ASP A 69 -114.89 -0.22 -49.49
N ILE A 70 -114.78 1.04 -49.06
CA ILE A 70 -113.52 1.77 -48.89
C ILE A 70 -112.80 1.27 -47.63
N THR A 71 -113.43 1.35 -46.46
CA THR A 71 -112.81 0.92 -45.19
C THR A 71 -112.42 -0.56 -45.19
N ARG A 72 -113.19 -1.42 -45.84
CA ARG A 72 -112.84 -2.84 -46.06
C ARG A 72 -111.60 -3.03 -46.94
N LYS A 73 -111.39 -2.16 -47.95
CA LYS A 73 -110.14 -2.15 -48.74
C LYS A 73 -108.98 -1.59 -47.92
N GLU A 74 -109.19 -0.51 -47.16
CA GLU A 74 -108.17 0.09 -46.29
C GLU A 74 -107.68 -0.90 -45.22
N VAL A 75 -108.58 -1.69 -44.63
CA VAL A 75 -108.22 -2.81 -43.74
C VAL A 75 -107.37 -3.84 -44.49
N GLY A 76 -107.79 -4.31 -45.66
CA GLY A 76 -107.00 -5.25 -46.48
C GLY A 76 -105.68 -4.68 -47.03
N ASP A 77 -105.53 -3.35 -47.08
CA ASP A 77 -104.27 -2.67 -47.41
C ASP A 77 -103.36 -2.54 -46.18
N LEU A 78 -103.93 -2.33 -45.00
CA LEU A 78 -103.21 -2.29 -43.73
C LEU A 78 -102.74 -3.69 -43.32
N GLU A 79 -103.58 -4.73 -43.44
CA GLU A 79 -103.21 -6.14 -43.25
C GLU A 79 -102.03 -6.52 -44.15
N ARG A 80 -102.05 -6.11 -45.43
CA ARG A 80 -100.92 -6.35 -46.36
C ARG A 80 -99.66 -5.56 -46.01
N LYS A 81 -99.79 -4.33 -45.49
CA LYS A 81 -98.65 -3.55 -44.97
C LYS A 81 -98.05 -4.17 -43.70
N ILE A 82 -98.89 -4.70 -42.80
CA ILE A 82 -98.47 -5.41 -41.59
C ILE A 82 -97.69 -6.67 -41.99
N MET A 83 -98.26 -7.56 -42.82
CA MET A 83 -97.54 -8.75 -43.31
C MET A 83 -96.23 -8.42 -44.04
N SER A 84 -96.17 -7.28 -44.75
CA SER A 84 -94.93 -6.82 -45.38
C SER A 84 -93.88 -6.37 -44.35
N LYS A 85 -94.30 -5.75 -43.24
CA LYS A 85 -93.40 -5.30 -42.17
C LYS A 85 -92.96 -6.43 -41.25
N ASP A 86 -93.85 -7.37 -40.94
CA ASP A 86 -93.49 -8.60 -40.22
C ASP A 86 -92.40 -9.34 -40.99
N ARG A 87 -92.53 -9.47 -42.32
CA ARG A 87 -91.52 -10.10 -43.17
C ARG A 87 -90.22 -9.30 -43.30
N GLU A 88 -90.27 -7.96 -43.26
CA GLU A 88 -89.05 -7.13 -43.15
C GLU A 88 -88.33 -7.39 -41.81
N ILE A 89 -89.07 -7.53 -40.71
CA ILE A 89 -88.54 -7.83 -39.38
C ILE A 89 -87.92 -9.24 -39.37
N GLU A 90 -88.59 -10.25 -39.93
CA GLU A 90 -88.04 -11.61 -40.09
C GLU A 90 -86.71 -11.60 -40.85
N ASN A 91 -86.65 -10.92 -42.01
CA ASN A 91 -85.42 -10.81 -42.79
C ASN A 91 -84.29 -10.12 -42.00
N MET A 92 -84.61 -9.04 -41.27
CA MET A 92 -83.62 -8.32 -40.44
C MET A 92 -83.12 -9.16 -39.27
N GLU A 93 -83.99 -9.95 -38.63
CA GLU A 93 -83.59 -10.93 -37.63
C GLU A 93 -82.69 -12.03 -38.22
N GLU A 94 -83.01 -12.57 -39.40
CA GLU A 94 -82.16 -13.57 -40.07
C GLU A 94 -80.79 -13.00 -40.42
N HIS A 95 -80.72 -11.79 -40.98
CA HIS A 95 -79.46 -11.09 -41.25
C HIS A 95 -78.65 -10.89 -39.97
N HIS A 96 -79.26 -10.37 -38.89
CA HIS A 96 -78.56 -10.19 -37.61
C HIS A 96 -78.08 -11.52 -37.00
N ARG A 97 -78.88 -12.59 -37.09
CA ARG A 97 -78.49 -13.96 -36.69
C ARG A 97 -77.37 -14.55 -37.54
N VAL A 98 -77.09 -14.01 -38.73
CA VAL A 98 -75.90 -14.36 -39.55
C VAL A 98 -74.71 -13.49 -39.15
N GLU A 99 -74.88 -12.17 -39.04
CA GLU A 99 -73.83 -11.24 -38.60
C GLU A 99 -73.23 -11.64 -37.24
N VAL A 100 -74.07 -11.92 -36.24
CA VAL A 100 -73.62 -12.37 -34.91
C VAL A 100 -72.78 -13.65 -35.00
N ARG A 101 -73.10 -14.58 -35.91
CA ARG A 101 -72.29 -15.79 -36.14
C ARG A 101 -70.96 -15.49 -36.83
N VAL A 102 -70.93 -14.55 -37.78
CA VAL A 102 -69.68 -14.07 -38.42
C VAL A 102 -68.79 -13.35 -37.41
N TYR A 103 -69.34 -12.49 -36.56
CA TYR A 103 -68.59 -11.84 -35.49
C TYR A 103 -68.07 -12.85 -34.46
N GLN A 104 -68.87 -13.84 -34.04
CA GLN A 104 -68.41 -14.92 -33.16
C GLN A 104 -67.28 -15.76 -33.79
N GLN A 105 -67.33 -16.03 -35.10
CA GLN A 105 -66.23 -16.70 -35.80
C GLN A 105 -64.98 -15.82 -35.86
N LYS A 106 -65.13 -14.51 -36.11
CA LYS A 106 -64.00 -13.57 -36.18
C LYS A 106 -63.33 -13.34 -34.81
N VAL A 107 -64.10 -13.31 -33.72
CA VAL A 107 -63.55 -13.30 -32.35
C VAL A 107 -62.75 -14.57 -32.10
N LYS A 108 -63.31 -15.77 -32.35
CA LYS A 108 -62.59 -17.04 -32.18
C LYS A 108 -61.32 -17.16 -33.03
N HIS A 109 -61.31 -16.58 -34.23
CA HIS A 109 -60.13 -16.53 -35.08
C HIS A 109 -59.05 -15.64 -34.48
N LEU A 110 -59.41 -14.45 -33.97
CA LEU A 110 -58.49 -13.53 -33.30
C LEU A 110 -57.98 -14.08 -31.97
N GLU A 111 -58.81 -14.79 -31.20
CA GLU A 111 -58.43 -15.51 -29.99
C GLU A 111 -57.39 -16.60 -30.31
N TYR A 112 -57.62 -17.40 -31.35
CA TYR A 112 -56.70 -18.45 -31.81
C TYR A 112 -55.37 -17.89 -32.36
N GLU A 113 -55.41 -16.78 -33.11
CA GLU A 113 -54.20 -16.07 -33.55
C GLU A 113 -53.44 -15.49 -32.36
N HIS A 114 -54.10 -14.84 -31.40
CA HIS A 114 -53.44 -14.35 -30.18
C HIS A 114 -52.82 -15.49 -29.37
N GLU A 115 -53.52 -16.60 -29.20
CA GLU A 115 -52.98 -17.79 -28.53
C GLU A 115 -51.73 -18.33 -29.22
N ASN A 116 -51.69 -18.36 -30.55
CA ASN A 116 -50.53 -18.85 -31.29
C ASN A 116 -49.37 -17.86 -31.26
N ASN A 117 -49.63 -16.56 -31.41
CA ASN A 117 -48.62 -15.51 -31.27
C ASN A 117 -48.00 -15.50 -29.86
N ILE A 118 -48.79 -15.79 -28.82
CA ILE A 118 -48.28 -15.96 -27.45
C ILE A 118 -47.35 -17.19 -27.37
N LYS A 119 -47.76 -18.35 -27.91
CA LYS A 119 -46.93 -19.57 -27.92
C LYS A 119 -45.64 -19.39 -28.73
N GLU A 120 -45.69 -18.62 -29.81
CA GLU A 120 -44.54 -18.27 -30.65
C GLU A 120 -43.55 -17.37 -29.87
N VAL A 121 -44.03 -16.29 -29.25
CA VAL A 121 -43.21 -15.42 -28.38
C VAL A 121 -42.67 -16.14 -27.15
N GLU A 122 -43.42 -17.09 -26.57
CA GLU A 122 -42.94 -17.95 -25.48
C GLU A 122 -41.84 -18.91 -25.94
N ALA A 123 -41.93 -19.45 -27.17
CA ALA A 123 -40.90 -20.30 -27.76
C ALA A 123 -39.65 -19.51 -28.16
N GLU A 124 -39.78 -18.34 -28.79
CA GLU A 124 -38.66 -17.42 -29.07
C GLU A 124 -37.94 -17.02 -27.77
N ARG A 125 -38.70 -16.66 -26.73
CA ARG A 125 -38.15 -16.36 -25.41
C ARG A 125 -37.43 -17.55 -24.79
N GLY A 126 -37.92 -18.78 -24.99
CA GLY A 126 -37.26 -20.01 -24.57
C GLY A 126 -35.89 -20.15 -25.25
N GLY A 127 -35.87 -20.11 -26.59
CA GLY A 127 -34.63 -20.20 -27.37
C GLY A 127 -33.60 -19.13 -27.01
N LEU A 128 -34.02 -17.87 -26.84
CA LEU A 128 -33.14 -16.78 -26.40
C LEU A 128 -32.56 -16.99 -25.00
N LEU A 129 -33.34 -17.55 -24.06
CA LEU A 129 -32.84 -17.90 -22.73
C LEU A 129 -31.84 -19.06 -22.78
N ASP A 130 -32.10 -20.07 -23.61
CA ASP A 130 -31.20 -21.22 -23.77
C ASP A 130 -29.88 -20.79 -24.45
N GLU A 131 -29.93 -19.95 -25.50
CA GLU A 131 -28.74 -19.32 -26.11
C GLU A 131 -27.95 -18.46 -25.11
N GLU A 132 -28.63 -17.66 -24.27
CA GLU A 132 -27.95 -16.85 -23.24
C GLU A 132 -27.31 -17.74 -22.16
N ASN A 133 -27.98 -18.82 -21.74
CA ASN A 133 -27.48 -19.80 -20.77
C ASN A 133 -26.27 -20.57 -21.30
N GLU A 134 -26.30 -21.09 -22.54
CA GLU A 134 -25.13 -21.73 -23.18
C GLU A 134 -23.98 -20.74 -23.31
N GLY A 135 -24.28 -19.49 -23.71
CA GLY A 135 -23.33 -18.40 -23.76
C GLY A 135 -22.74 -18.02 -22.40
N PHE A 136 -23.46 -18.17 -21.29
CA PHE A 136 -22.91 -18.01 -19.94
C PHE A 136 -22.05 -19.22 -19.52
N ALA A 137 -22.51 -20.44 -19.76
CA ALA A 137 -21.79 -21.66 -19.40
C ALA A 137 -20.42 -21.75 -20.08
N GLY A 138 -20.35 -21.51 -21.39
CA GLY A 138 -19.08 -21.49 -22.12
C GLY A 138 -18.09 -20.45 -21.59
N ARG A 139 -18.58 -19.23 -21.26
CA ARG A 139 -17.75 -18.20 -20.62
C ARG A 139 -17.28 -18.59 -19.21
N GLU A 140 -18.07 -19.33 -18.45
CA GLU A 140 -17.65 -19.80 -17.12
C GLU A 140 -16.59 -20.90 -17.23
N ASP A 141 -16.72 -21.84 -18.17
CA ASP A 141 -15.71 -22.87 -18.45
C ASP A 141 -14.39 -22.26 -18.96
N ASP A 142 -14.44 -21.31 -19.91
CA ASP A 142 -13.26 -20.56 -20.37
C ASP A 142 -12.54 -19.87 -19.21
N LEU A 143 -13.29 -19.16 -18.34
CA LEU A 143 -12.74 -18.50 -17.16
C LEU A 143 -12.18 -19.49 -16.12
N GLN A 144 -12.74 -20.69 -16.01
CA GLN A 144 -12.17 -21.76 -15.17
C GLN A 144 -10.85 -22.30 -15.74
N VAL A 145 -10.74 -22.46 -17.06
CA VAL A 145 -9.51 -22.89 -17.74
C VAL A 145 -8.42 -21.82 -17.64
N GLU A 146 -8.72 -20.54 -17.91
CA GLU A 146 -7.78 -19.44 -17.71
C GLU A 146 -7.27 -19.37 -16.27
N LYS A 147 -8.18 -19.46 -15.29
CA LYS A 147 -7.87 -19.48 -13.86
C LYS A 147 -6.99 -20.67 -13.45
N ALA A 148 -7.12 -21.83 -14.09
CA ALA A 148 -6.24 -22.98 -13.89
C ALA A 148 -4.84 -22.73 -14.48
N ASN A 149 -4.76 -22.19 -15.70
CA ASN A 149 -3.51 -21.88 -16.38
C ASN A 149 -2.70 -20.78 -15.65
N ILE A 150 -3.38 -19.73 -15.18
CA ILE A 150 -2.78 -18.67 -14.34
C ILE A 150 -2.24 -19.23 -13.02
N ARG A 151 -2.91 -20.23 -12.43
CA ARG A 151 -2.42 -20.91 -11.22
C ARG A 151 -1.18 -21.78 -11.49
N SER A 152 -1.12 -22.50 -12.61
CA SER A 152 0.07 -23.30 -12.96
C SER A 152 1.29 -22.39 -13.17
N THR A 153 1.14 -21.38 -14.04
CA THR A 153 2.20 -20.41 -14.35
C THR A 153 2.68 -19.63 -13.12
N LEU A 154 1.80 -19.28 -12.18
CA LEU A 154 2.19 -18.69 -10.89
C LEU A 154 3.06 -19.65 -10.06
N VAL A 155 2.65 -20.92 -9.90
CA VAL A 155 3.40 -21.93 -9.15
C VAL A 155 4.74 -22.25 -9.81
N GLU A 156 4.80 -22.29 -11.14
CA GLU A 156 6.05 -22.46 -11.91
C GLU A 156 7.02 -21.29 -11.70
N ALA A 157 6.50 -20.05 -11.71
CA ALA A 157 7.28 -18.85 -11.43
C ALA A 157 7.78 -18.81 -9.97
N GLU A 158 6.94 -19.18 -9.00
CA GLU A 158 7.32 -19.33 -7.59
C GLU A 158 8.42 -20.38 -7.43
N ILE A 159 8.32 -21.53 -8.10
CA ILE A 159 9.34 -22.58 -8.07
C ILE A 159 10.67 -22.10 -8.70
N SER A 160 10.62 -21.33 -9.80
CA SER A 160 11.84 -20.75 -10.42
C SER A 160 12.50 -19.73 -9.48
N ASN A 161 11.73 -18.78 -8.96
CA ASN A 161 12.22 -17.75 -8.05
C ASN A 161 12.83 -18.36 -6.76
N ASN A 162 12.18 -19.38 -6.18
CA ASN A 162 12.73 -20.11 -5.04
C ASN A 162 14.05 -20.83 -5.36
N ARG A 163 14.22 -21.35 -6.59
CA ARG A 163 15.51 -21.94 -7.05
C ARG A 163 16.58 -20.86 -7.21
N GLU A 164 16.26 -19.70 -7.78
CA GLU A 164 17.19 -18.58 -7.92
C GLU A 164 17.63 -18.04 -6.55
N ILE A 165 16.70 -17.81 -5.63
CA ILE A 165 16.97 -17.43 -4.24
C ILE A 165 17.85 -18.48 -3.53
N ALA A 166 17.63 -19.77 -3.75
CA ALA A 166 18.46 -20.83 -3.19
C ALA A 166 19.89 -20.83 -3.79
N GLN A 167 20.03 -20.58 -5.09
CA GLN A 167 21.34 -20.45 -5.73
C GLN A 167 22.12 -19.23 -5.23
N GLU A 168 21.48 -18.06 -5.12
CA GLU A 168 22.14 -16.85 -4.59
C GLU A 168 22.53 -17.01 -3.13
N LYS A 169 21.68 -17.63 -2.29
CA LYS A 169 22.06 -18.00 -0.91
C LYS A 169 23.26 -18.95 -0.88
N GLN A 170 23.36 -19.90 -1.81
CA GLN A 170 24.52 -20.80 -1.90
C GLN A 170 25.79 -20.07 -2.38
N LYS A 171 25.68 -19.13 -3.34
CA LYS A 171 26.80 -18.27 -3.77
C LYS A 171 27.29 -17.38 -2.62
N ALA A 172 26.37 -16.73 -1.91
CA ALA A 172 26.68 -15.92 -0.74
C ALA A 172 27.39 -16.73 0.36
N ALA A 173 26.91 -17.94 0.67
CA ALA A 173 27.57 -18.84 1.62
C ALA A 173 28.99 -19.23 1.16
N LYS A 174 29.18 -19.59 -0.12
CA LYS A 174 30.51 -19.90 -0.70
C LYS A 174 31.47 -18.71 -0.72
N ASN A 175 30.94 -17.48 -0.83
CA ASN A 175 31.75 -16.27 -0.75
C ASN A 175 32.13 -15.96 0.70
N LEU A 176 31.22 -16.17 1.65
CA LEU A 176 31.48 -16.00 3.08
C LEU A 176 32.54 -16.99 3.59
N THR A 177 32.47 -18.27 3.21
CA THR A 177 33.49 -19.26 3.62
C THR A 177 34.87 -18.88 3.07
N LYS A 178 34.98 -18.53 1.78
CA LYS A 178 36.25 -18.04 1.19
C LYS A 178 36.79 -16.78 1.87
N MET A 179 35.91 -15.86 2.28
CA MET A 179 36.30 -14.65 2.98
C MET A 179 36.86 -14.98 4.38
N ASN A 180 36.24 -15.92 5.09
CA ASN A 180 36.69 -16.43 6.38
C ASN A 180 38.01 -17.21 6.27
N GLU A 181 38.12 -18.13 5.30
CA GLU A 181 39.35 -18.87 4.96
C GLU A 181 40.52 -17.89 4.76
N GLY A 182 40.33 -16.86 3.94
CA GLY A 182 41.34 -15.81 3.75
C GLY A 182 41.62 -14.95 4.98
N PHE A 183 40.68 -14.80 5.92
CA PHE A 183 40.96 -14.16 7.21
C PHE A 183 41.77 -15.07 8.14
N ASP A 184 41.48 -16.37 8.19
CA ASP A 184 42.22 -17.34 8.99
C ASP A 184 43.66 -17.53 8.47
N GLU A 185 43.87 -17.52 7.15
CA GLU A 185 45.20 -17.43 6.53
C GLU A 185 45.96 -16.16 6.97
N ARG A 186 45.31 -14.99 6.92
CA ARG A 186 45.91 -13.72 7.37
C ARG A 186 46.21 -13.73 8.88
N LEU A 187 45.35 -14.32 9.70
CA LEU A 187 45.51 -14.43 11.15
C LEU A 187 46.62 -15.42 11.54
N THR A 188 46.69 -16.58 10.90
CA THR A 188 47.75 -17.58 11.14
C THR A 188 49.12 -17.05 10.71
N HIS A 189 49.21 -16.42 9.53
CA HIS A 189 50.45 -15.77 9.07
C HIS A 189 50.87 -14.62 10.01
N LEU A 190 49.91 -13.82 10.51
CA LEU A 190 50.21 -12.76 11.48
C LEU A 190 50.70 -13.32 12.83
N ARG A 191 50.07 -14.38 13.35
CA ARG A 191 50.51 -15.08 14.57
C ARG A 191 51.94 -15.61 14.43
N GLY A 192 52.21 -16.39 13.37
CA GLY A 192 53.54 -16.94 13.11
C GLY A 192 54.62 -15.86 12.98
N ARG A 193 54.32 -14.72 12.35
CA ARG A 193 55.24 -13.57 12.29
C ARG A 193 55.51 -12.94 13.66
N CYS A 194 54.50 -12.86 14.53
CA CYS A 194 54.67 -12.36 15.89
C CYS A 194 55.44 -13.35 16.77
N GLU A 195 55.16 -14.64 16.67
CA GLU A 195 55.85 -15.73 17.37
C GLU A 195 57.33 -15.79 16.99
N ALA A 196 57.65 -15.78 15.68
CA ALA A 196 59.03 -15.75 15.20
C ALA A 196 59.81 -14.52 15.72
N ARG A 197 59.16 -13.34 15.80
CA ARG A 197 59.78 -12.12 16.33
C ARG A 197 59.99 -12.18 17.85
N LEU A 198 59.10 -12.84 18.60
CA LEU A 198 59.28 -13.11 20.02
C LEU A 198 60.43 -14.11 20.26
N GLU A 199 60.56 -15.13 19.40
CA GLU A 199 61.62 -16.14 19.50
C GLU A 199 63.01 -15.55 19.17
N GLN A 200 63.10 -14.69 18.15
CA GLN A 200 64.29 -13.88 17.88
C GLN A 200 64.67 -13.02 19.09
N LEU A 201 63.72 -12.26 19.65
CA LEU A 201 63.98 -11.40 20.83
C LEU A 201 64.42 -12.22 22.06
N ARG A 202 63.88 -13.43 22.25
CA ARG A 202 64.35 -14.37 23.29
C ARG A 202 65.80 -14.80 23.04
N ALA A 203 66.15 -15.13 21.80
CA ALA A 203 67.51 -15.51 21.43
C ALA A 203 68.51 -14.36 21.63
N ASP A 204 68.17 -13.14 21.20
CA ASP A 204 68.99 -11.94 21.37
C ASP A 204 69.25 -11.62 22.85
N LEU A 205 68.21 -11.69 23.70
CA LEU A 205 68.34 -11.46 25.14
C LEU A 205 69.15 -12.57 25.84
N GLN A 206 69.04 -13.82 25.39
CA GLN A 206 69.89 -14.91 25.87
C GLN A 206 71.35 -14.74 25.44
N LEU A 207 71.60 -14.32 24.20
CA LEU A 207 72.95 -14.07 23.69
C LEU A 207 73.60 -12.91 24.45
N ARG A 208 72.88 -11.81 24.63
CA ARG A 208 73.34 -10.67 25.44
C ARG A 208 73.68 -11.09 26.85
N ARG A 209 72.81 -11.85 27.53
CA ARG A 209 73.08 -12.37 28.88
C ARG A 209 74.34 -13.25 28.92
N LYS A 210 74.63 -14.05 27.89
CA LYS A 210 75.86 -14.86 27.81
C LYS A 210 77.10 -13.98 27.67
N VAL A 211 77.06 -12.95 26.81
CA VAL A 211 78.14 -11.97 26.67
C VAL A 211 78.37 -11.21 27.98
N ASP A 212 77.32 -10.67 28.60
CA ASP A 212 77.39 -9.96 29.88
C ASP A 212 78.03 -10.85 30.99
N ILE A 213 77.73 -12.15 31.00
CA ILE A 213 78.34 -13.13 31.92
C ILE A 213 79.83 -13.32 31.61
N HIS A 214 80.19 -13.59 30.35
CA HIS A 214 81.58 -13.82 29.97
C HIS A 214 82.47 -12.59 30.20
N GLU A 215 82.01 -11.37 29.91
CA GLU A 215 82.79 -10.17 30.26
C GLU A 215 83.01 -10.04 31.79
N ILE A 216 82.05 -10.46 32.61
CA ILE A 216 82.18 -10.46 34.07
C ILE A 216 83.14 -11.57 34.54
N GLU A 217 83.15 -12.72 33.87
CA GLU A 217 84.11 -13.81 34.11
C GLU A 217 85.53 -13.41 33.73
N GLU A 218 85.74 -12.79 32.56
CA GLU A 218 87.04 -12.27 32.12
C GLU A 218 87.57 -11.21 33.10
N ARG A 219 86.76 -10.22 33.50
CA ARG A 219 87.14 -9.20 34.49
C ARG A 219 87.52 -9.81 35.84
N LYS A 220 86.82 -10.86 36.29
CA LYS A 220 87.17 -11.60 37.51
C LYS A 220 88.47 -12.39 37.36
N ASN A 221 88.65 -13.07 36.24
CA ASN A 221 89.85 -13.88 35.97
C ASN A 221 91.11 -13.01 35.87
N LEU A 222 91.01 -11.84 35.20
CA LEU A 222 92.05 -10.82 35.21
C LEU A 222 92.39 -10.38 36.65
N HIS A 223 91.38 -10.04 37.46
CA HIS A 223 91.61 -9.61 38.84
C HIS A 223 92.19 -10.72 39.74
N ILE A 224 91.81 -12.00 39.52
CA ILE A 224 92.42 -13.15 40.20
C ILE A 224 93.89 -13.28 39.81
N ASN A 225 94.23 -13.12 38.53
CA ASN A 225 95.62 -13.16 38.06
C ASN A 225 96.46 -12.00 38.61
N GLU A 226 95.91 -10.77 38.63
CA GLU A 226 96.53 -9.62 39.30
C GLU A 226 96.79 -9.91 40.79
N LEU A 227 95.79 -10.44 41.50
CA LEU A 227 95.91 -10.75 42.93
C LEU A 227 96.93 -11.86 43.19
N MET A 228 96.99 -12.88 42.33
CA MET A 228 98.02 -13.92 42.38
C MET A 228 99.43 -13.35 42.18
N GLN A 229 99.64 -12.50 41.16
CA GLN A 229 100.94 -11.86 40.93
C GLN A 229 101.34 -10.95 42.11
N ASN A 230 100.41 -10.16 42.65
CA ASN A 230 100.66 -9.34 43.83
C ASN A 230 101.00 -10.19 45.07
N HIS A 231 100.35 -11.35 45.26
CA HIS A 231 100.70 -12.28 46.33
C HIS A 231 102.05 -12.97 46.11
N GLU A 232 102.41 -13.34 44.88
CA GLU A 232 103.73 -13.92 44.56
C GLU A 232 104.86 -12.91 44.80
N ILE A 233 104.68 -11.65 44.36
CA ILE A 233 105.60 -10.54 44.64
C ILE A 233 105.72 -10.29 46.15
N ALA A 234 104.60 -10.23 46.88
CA ALA A 234 104.60 -10.02 48.33
C ALA A 234 105.24 -11.19 49.08
N PHE A 235 105.03 -12.43 48.65
CA PHE A 235 105.65 -13.62 49.23
C PHE A 235 107.15 -13.67 48.92
N GLY A 236 107.57 -13.26 47.73
CA GLY A 236 108.97 -13.04 47.37
C GLY A 236 109.64 -12.01 48.28
N GLN A 237 109.04 -10.83 48.43
CA GLN A 237 109.51 -9.77 49.34
C GLN A 237 109.56 -10.23 50.81
N MET A 238 108.56 -11.00 51.26
CA MET A 238 108.51 -11.56 52.62
C MET A 238 109.61 -12.62 52.83
N LYS A 239 109.84 -13.49 51.84
CA LYS A 239 110.92 -14.46 51.82
C LYS A 239 112.30 -13.77 51.81
N ASP A 240 112.47 -12.71 51.03
CA ASP A 240 113.72 -11.94 51.00
C ASP A 240 113.94 -11.13 52.27
N TYR A 241 112.87 -10.60 52.89
CA TYR A 241 112.91 -9.99 54.21
C TYR A 241 113.33 -10.99 55.29
N TYR A 242 112.79 -12.21 55.31
CA TYR A 242 113.25 -13.26 56.24
C TYR A 242 114.63 -13.83 55.90
N ASN A 243 115.01 -13.94 54.63
CA ASN A 243 116.36 -14.32 54.21
C ASN A 243 117.39 -13.24 54.54
N ARG A 244 116.97 -11.97 54.53
CA ARG A 244 117.76 -10.83 55.04
C ARG A 244 117.84 -10.92 56.55
N ILE A 245 116.74 -10.92 57.29
CA ILE A 245 116.74 -11.10 58.75
C ILE A 245 117.53 -12.34 59.18
N THR A 246 117.53 -13.43 58.42
CA THR A 246 118.35 -14.63 58.76
C THR A 246 119.84 -14.38 58.50
N ARG A 247 120.23 -13.64 57.47
CA ARG A 247 121.63 -13.19 57.27
C ARG A 247 122.05 -12.16 58.30
N ASP A 248 121.27 -11.09 58.46
CA ASP A 248 121.43 -10.04 59.45
C ASP A 248 121.46 -10.65 60.88
N ASN A 249 120.71 -11.72 61.16
CA ASN A 249 120.79 -12.50 62.41
C ASN A 249 122.01 -13.44 62.48
N LEU A 250 122.52 -13.99 61.38
CA LEU A 250 123.75 -14.81 61.36
C LEU A 250 125.02 -13.94 61.37
N GLU A 251 124.90 -12.68 61.01
CA GLU A 251 125.88 -11.60 61.24
C GLU A 251 125.76 -11.15 62.70
N LEU A 252 124.58 -10.77 63.18
CA LEU A 252 124.32 -10.45 64.59
C LEU A 252 124.65 -11.61 65.55
N ILE A 253 124.58 -12.88 65.16
CA ILE A 253 125.04 -14.02 65.99
C ILE A 253 126.57 -14.13 65.99
N ARG A 254 127.27 -13.73 64.91
CA ARG A 254 128.73 -13.57 64.92
C ARG A 254 129.13 -12.37 65.78
N ASP A 255 128.47 -11.24 65.58
CA ASP A 255 128.75 -10.00 66.27
C ASP A 255 128.39 -10.11 67.75
N LEU A 256 127.26 -10.70 68.13
CA LEU A 256 126.94 -11.05 69.53
C LEU A 256 127.85 -12.16 70.08
N LYS A 257 128.54 -12.97 69.27
CA LYS A 257 129.54 -13.92 69.79
C LYS A 257 130.86 -13.21 70.10
N ASN A 258 131.22 -12.20 69.31
CA ASN A 258 132.30 -11.27 69.61
C ASN A 258 131.91 -10.38 70.81
N GLU A 259 130.72 -9.80 70.79
CA GLU A 259 130.20 -8.89 71.80
C GLU A 259 129.82 -9.63 73.09
N VAL A 260 129.52 -10.94 73.12
CA VAL A 260 129.45 -11.70 74.39
C VAL A 260 130.83 -11.82 75.04
N SER A 261 131.92 -11.73 74.29
CA SER A 261 133.26 -11.57 74.88
C SER A 261 133.46 -10.16 75.47
N GLU A 262 132.91 -9.11 74.83
CA GLU A 262 132.93 -7.73 75.35
C GLU A 262 131.91 -7.47 76.47
N MET A 263 130.76 -8.13 76.46
CA MET A 263 129.63 -7.94 77.38
C MET A 263 129.83 -8.69 78.69
N LYS A 264 130.73 -9.69 78.72
CA LYS A 264 131.35 -10.12 79.98
C LYS A 264 132.13 -8.99 80.67
N SER A 265 132.54 -7.95 79.95
CA SER A 265 133.19 -6.73 80.48
C SER A 265 132.19 -5.55 80.66
N ARG A 266 131.13 -5.45 79.84
CA ARG A 266 130.11 -4.37 79.95
C ARG A 266 128.91 -4.68 80.85
N ALA A 267 128.62 -5.95 81.18
CA ALA A 267 127.44 -6.31 81.98
C ALA A 267 127.44 -5.72 83.41
N GLU A 268 128.62 -5.43 83.97
CA GLU A 268 128.78 -4.76 85.27
C GLU A 268 128.29 -3.30 85.29
N GLN A 269 128.12 -2.69 84.11
CA GLN A 269 127.84 -1.26 83.97
C GLN A 269 126.34 -0.97 83.75
N ASN A 270 125.70 -1.71 82.83
CA ASN A 270 124.34 -1.37 82.34
C ASN A 270 123.18 -1.74 83.29
N GLN A 271 123.45 -2.37 84.44
CA GLN A 271 122.41 -2.66 85.44
C GLN A 271 121.79 -1.38 86.06
N ARG A 272 122.40 -0.21 85.84
CA ARG A 272 122.03 1.07 86.47
C ARG A 272 120.98 1.90 85.71
N GLU A 273 120.88 1.75 84.38
CA GLU A 273 120.04 2.64 83.55
C GLU A 273 118.57 2.23 83.46
N MET A 274 118.24 0.96 83.76
CA MET A 274 116.90 0.40 83.52
C MET A 274 115.77 1.08 84.32
N TYR A 275 116.10 1.73 85.45
CA TYR A 275 115.10 2.33 86.34
C TYR A 275 114.39 3.56 85.73
N LEU A 276 115.09 4.37 84.93
CA LEU A 276 114.60 5.69 84.50
C LEU A 276 113.49 5.59 83.43
N LYS A 277 113.63 4.67 82.46
CA LYS A 277 112.71 4.55 81.31
C LYS A 277 111.31 4.04 81.68
N ALA A 278 111.11 3.58 82.92
CA ALA A 278 109.79 3.17 83.42
C ALA A 278 108.86 4.35 83.77
N GLN A 279 109.39 5.56 83.96
CA GLN A 279 108.62 6.69 84.50
C GLN A 279 107.87 7.49 83.42
N GLU A 280 108.46 7.66 82.24
CA GLU A 280 107.94 8.51 81.15
C GLU A 280 106.62 7.98 80.54
N ASN A 281 106.46 6.66 80.48
CA ASN A 281 105.33 5.99 79.84
C ASN A 281 103.95 6.24 80.51
N LYS A 282 103.90 6.92 81.66
CA LYS A 282 102.65 7.28 82.35
C LYS A 282 101.97 8.53 81.76
N GLY A 283 102.67 9.39 81.03
CA GLY A 283 102.12 10.67 80.54
C GLY A 283 101.18 10.57 79.33
N LEU A 284 101.36 9.56 78.47
CA LEU A 284 100.82 9.57 77.10
C LEU A 284 99.39 9.02 76.91
N LYS A 285 98.74 8.48 77.97
CA LYS A 285 97.39 7.88 77.84
C LYS A 285 96.28 8.90 77.57
N ARG A 286 96.22 9.98 78.34
CA ARG A 286 95.08 10.93 78.33
C ARG A 286 94.89 11.69 76.99
N PRO A 287 95.94 12.08 76.25
CA PRO A 287 95.77 12.68 74.92
C PRO A 287 95.19 11.74 73.85
N LEU A 288 95.39 10.43 73.99
CA LEU A 288 94.93 9.42 73.04
C LEU A 288 93.40 9.25 73.09
N GLU A 289 92.86 9.16 74.31
CA GLU A 289 91.42 8.98 74.58
C GLU A 289 90.58 10.13 74.01
N LEU A 290 91.05 11.38 74.19
CA LEU A 290 90.42 12.60 73.66
C LEU A 290 90.39 12.67 72.13
N ARG A 291 91.40 12.13 71.44
CA ARG A 291 91.37 12.03 69.97
C ARG A 291 90.43 10.93 69.49
N LEU A 292 90.32 9.83 70.23
CA LEU A 292 89.42 8.71 69.91
C LEU A 292 87.93 9.07 70.06
N SER A 293 87.53 9.93 71.01
CA SER A 293 86.14 10.41 71.09
C SER A 293 85.80 11.30 69.88
N ARG A 294 86.67 12.26 69.53
CA ARG A 294 86.43 13.20 68.42
C ARG A 294 86.32 12.51 67.06
N VAL A 295 87.04 11.42 66.83
CA VAL A 295 86.89 10.59 65.61
C VAL A 295 85.49 9.95 65.54
N ARG A 296 84.93 9.47 66.67
CA ARG A 296 83.58 8.87 66.71
C ARG A 296 82.49 9.90 66.43
N GLU A 297 82.60 11.11 66.97
CA GLU A 297 81.69 12.22 66.70
C GLU A 297 81.64 12.57 65.21
N LEU A 298 82.82 12.73 64.59
CA LEU A 298 82.93 13.06 63.16
C LEU A 298 82.40 11.92 62.28
N GLN A 299 82.63 10.65 62.65
CA GLN A 299 82.05 9.49 61.95
C GLN A 299 80.53 9.43 62.04
N ALA A 300 79.91 9.88 63.15
CA ALA A 300 78.46 9.97 63.26
C ALA A 300 77.90 11.05 62.32
N GLN A 301 78.46 12.26 62.37
CA GLN A 301 78.06 13.37 61.50
C GLN A 301 78.19 13.03 59.99
N LEU A 302 79.21 12.24 59.62
CA LEU A 302 79.40 11.77 58.25
C LEU A 302 78.29 10.80 57.80
N LYS A 303 77.82 9.90 58.69
CA LYS A 303 76.71 8.98 58.41
C LYS A 303 75.39 9.71 58.21
N ASP A 304 75.11 10.72 59.02
CA ASP A 304 73.87 11.49 58.86
C ASP A 304 73.89 12.35 57.59
N ARG A 305 75.03 12.97 57.26
CA ARG A 305 75.24 13.63 55.95
C ARG A 305 75.12 12.68 54.76
N GLN A 306 75.38 11.38 54.92
CA GLN A 306 75.11 10.39 53.86
C GLN A 306 73.61 10.11 53.70
N LYS A 307 72.84 10.00 54.79
CA LYS A 307 71.37 9.87 54.76
C LYS A 307 70.72 11.08 54.07
N ASP A 308 71.15 12.30 54.42
CA ASP A 308 70.64 13.54 53.83
C ASP A 308 70.88 13.61 52.31
N ASN A 309 72.05 13.15 51.86
CA ASN A 309 72.35 13.07 50.44
C ASN A 309 71.50 12.03 49.71
N GLN A 310 71.14 10.91 50.36
CA GLN A 310 70.24 9.91 49.80
C GLN A 310 68.80 10.44 49.72
N SER A 311 68.28 11.03 50.81
CA SER A 311 66.92 11.59 50.83
C SER A 311 66.76 12.72 49.81
N LEU A 312 67.77 13.61 49.66
CA LEU A 312 67.81 14.64 48.63
C LEU A 312 67.83 14.07 47.20
N ARG A 313 68.58 12.99 46.95
CA ARG A 313 68.56 12.29 45.65
C ARG A 313 67.17 11.72 45.34
N HIS A 314 66.51 11.07 46.29
CA HIS A 314 65.15 10.54 46.11
C HIS A 314 64.11 11.66 45.93
N ALA A 315 64.22 12.78 46.65
CA ALA A 315 63.36 13.94 46.48
C ALA A 315 63.50 14.56 45.08
N ARG A 316 64.75 14.76 44.60
CA ARG A 316 65.03 15.24 43.24
C ARG A 316 64.50 14.28 42.17
N ALA A 317 64.61 12.97 42.37
CA ALA A 317 64.07 11.98 41.44
C ALA A 317 62.53 12.02 41.36
N ARG A 318 61.82 12.16 42.50
CA ARG A 318 60.37 12.36 42.52
C ARG A 318 59.96 13.67 41.86
N SER A 319 60.67 14.76 42.14
CA SER A 319 60.39 16.07 41.55
C SER A 319 60.50 16.07 40.03
N ARG A 320 61.49 15.36 39.45
CA ARG A 320 61.62 15.20 38.00
C ARG A 320 60.46 14.43 37.39
N LYS A 321 60.06 13.30 38.00
CA LYS A 321 58.90 12.53 37.54
C LYS A 321 57.61 13.36 37.55
N LEU A 322 57.35 14.09 38.63
CA LEU A 322 56.19 14.99 38.71
C LEU A 322 56.22 16.10 37.66
N GLN A 323 57.40 16.62 37.30
CA GLN A 323 57.55 17.57 36.18
C GLN A 323 57.30 16.91 34.82
N GLU A 324 57.82 15.70 34.58
CA GLU A 324 57.57 14.91 33.37
C GLU A 324 56.10 14.48 33.23
N GLU A 325 55.40 14.26 34.34
CA GLU A 325 53.97 13.94 34.40
C GLU A 325 53.11 15.19 34.19
N LEU A 326 53.47 16.33 34.79
CA LEU A 326 52.79 17.61 34.62
C LEU A 326 52.86 18.12 33.17
N VAL A 327 54.04 18.11 32.54
CA VAL A 327 54.20 18.53 31.13
C VAL A 327 53.39 17.64 30.17
N LYS A 328 53.27 16.33 30.46
CA LYS A 328 52.40 15.43 29.68
C LYS A 328 50.93 15.78 29.88
N LEU A 329 50.53 16.05 31.12
CA LEU A 329 49.14 16.38 31.47
C LEU A 329 48.71 17.70 30.81
N GLU A 330 49.55 18.74 30.86
CA GLU A 330 49.35 20.02 30.17
C GLU A 330 49.19 19.83 28.66
N ALA A 331 50.05 19.03 28.03
CA ALA A 331 49.94 18.71 26.60
C ALA A 331 48.65 17.97 26.25
N THR A 332 48.22 16.98 27.06
CA THR A 332 46.94 16.28 26.85
C THR A 332 45.73 17.17 27.10
N HIS A 333 45.81 18.10 28.06
CA HIS A 333 44.73 19.04 28.37
C HIS A 333 44.53 20.02 27.21
N GLU A 334 45.60 20.60 26.67
CA GLU A 334 45.48 21.57 25.58
C GLU A 334 45.07 20.92 24.26
N ALA A 335 45.47 19.66 24.00
CA ALA A 335 44.95 18.88 22.88
C ALA A 335 43.43 18.61 23.01
N LEU A 336 42.99 18.09 24.16
CA LEU A 336 41.56 17.83 24.42
C LEU A 336 40.72 19.11 24.38
N ARG A 337 41.30 20.25 24.76
CA ARG A 337 40.66 21.57 24.67
C ARG A 337 40.47 22.02 23.22
N GLN A 338 41.43 21.76 22.34
CA GLN A 338 41.31 22.04 20.90
C GLN A 338 40.26 21.13 20.25
N GLU A 339 40.24 19.83 20.59
CA GLU A 339 39.21 18.88 20.15
C GLU A 339 37.81 19.34 20.60
N PHE A 340 37.66 19.76 21.86
CA PHE A 340 36.40 20.28 22.39
C PHE A 340 35.94 21.54 21.65
N GLN A 341 36.85 22.50 21.39
CA GLN A 341 36.53 23.73 20.64
C GLN A 341 36.12 23.44 19.19
N ALA A 342 36.71 22.44 18.53
CA ALA A 342 36.28 22.01 17.21
C ALA A 342 34.86 21.43 17.24
N VAL A 343 34.55 20.57 18.21
CA VAL A 343 33.21 19.99 18.38
C VAL A 343 32.14 21.03 18.75
N GLU A 344 32.49 22.07 19.52
CA GLU A 344 31.58 23.21 19.75
C GLU A 344 31.31 24.02 18.49
N ALA A 345 32.33 24.24 17.63
CA ALA A 345 32.15 24.91 16.34
C ALA A 345 31.27 24.08 15.38
N GLU A 346 31.54 22.77 15.24
CA GLU A 346 30.72 21.86 14.44
C GLU A 346 29.26 21.82 14.92
N ARG A 347 29.03 21.84 16.24
CA ARG A 347 27.70 21.95 16.84
C ARG A 347 26.99 23.23 16.41
N ASP A 348 27.65 24.38 16.53
CA ASP A 348 27.03 25.68 16.29
C ASP A 348 26.79 25.94 14.79
N ASP A 349 27.69 25.48 13.91
CA ASP A 349 27.50 25.45 12.46
C ASP A 349 26.31 24.55 12.06
N LEU A 350 26.13 23.39 12.72
CA LEU A 350 24.98 22.52 12.51
C LEU A 350 23.66 23.17 12.96
N TYR A 351 23.63 23.87 14.10
CA TYR A 351 22.43 24.60 14.54
C TYR A 351 22.08 25.75 13.58
N GLY A 352 23.05 26.56 13.15
CA GLY A 352 22.83 27.66 12.21
C GLY A 352 22.33 27.17 10.85
N SER A 353 23.01 26.18 10.27
CA SER A 353 22.63 25.59 8.97
C SER A 353 21.31 24.84 9.01
N PHE A 354 20.93 24.22 10.13
CA PHE A 354 19.61 23.61 10.32
C PHE A 354 18.48 24.65 10.28
N GLU A 355 18.65 25.76 11.01
CA GLU A 355 17.69 26.87 10.99
C GLU A 355 17.52 27.45 9.58
N ASP A 356 18.62 27.69 8.86
CA ASP A 356 18.56 28.28 7.52
C ASP A 356 18.02 27.29 6.47
N SER A 357 18.30 25.99 6.62
CA SER A 357 17.67 24.93 5.81
C SER A 357 16.14 24.90 5.99
N ILE A 358 15.65 25.03 7.23
CA ILE A 358 14.20 25.13 7.51
C ILE A 358 13.62 26.38 6.86
N LYS A 359 14.26 27.55 7.02
CA LYS A 359 13.82 28.82 6.43
C LYS A 359 13.79 28.75 4.90
N GLU A 360 14.73 28.03 4.26
CA GLU A 360 14.72 27.85 2.81
C GLU A 360 13.58 26.91 2.35
N VAL A 361 13.39 25.78 3.03
CA VAL A 361 12.28 24.84 2.72
C VAL A 361 10.93 25.51 2.91
N GLN A 362 10.75 26.31 3.98
CA GLN A 362 9.57 27.15 4.19
C GLN A 362 9.37 28.12 3.04
N ARG A 363 10.36 28.98 2.73
CA ARG A 363 10.26 29.94 1.59
C ARG A 363 9.93 29.25 0.26
N ARG A 364 10.51 28.10 -0.04
CA ARG A 364 10.21 27.31 -1.26
C ARG A 364 8.76 26.79 -1.26
N SER A 365 8.24 26.41 -0.10
CA SER A 365 6.83 26.02 0.09
C SER A 365 5.89 27.23 -0.04
N ASP A 366 6.20 28.33 0.64
CA ASP A 366 5.39 29.55 0.67
C ASP A 366 5.27 30.19 -0.72
N VAL A 367 6.35 30.21 -1.51
CA VAL A 367 6.32 30.66 -2.91
C VAL A 367 5.46 29.75 -3.78
N ARG A 368 5.50 28.42 -3.58
CA ARG A 368 4.59 27.49 -4.29
C ARG A 368 3.14 27.71 -3.88
N ASN A 369 2.86 27.84 -2.59
CA ASN A 369 1.52 28.08 -2.05
C ASN A 369 0.95 29.40 -2.59
N MET A 370 1.72 30.49 -2.56
CA MET A 370 1.32 31.79 -3.11
C MET A 370 1.01 31.72 -4.61
N VAL A 371 1.79 30.97 -5.40
CA VAL A 371 1.51 30.74 -6.83
C VAL A 371 0.26 29.89 -7.04
N LEU A 372 0.00 28.89 -6.20
CA LEU A 372 -1.23 28.09 -6.24
C LEU A 372 -2.45 28.93 -5.85
N GLU A 373 -2.36 29.74 -4.79
CA GLU A 373 -3.39 30.69 -4.36
C GLU A 373 -3.72 31.71 -5.44
N GLN A 374 -2.71 32.31 -6.10
CA GLN A 374 -2.93 33.23 -7.22
C GLN A 374 -3.61 32.53 -8.41
N ASN A 375 -3.23 31.29 -8.74
CA ASN A 375 -3.87 30.52 -9.80
C ASN A 375 -5.32 30.13 -9.43
N LEU A 376 -5.59 29.77 -8.18
CA LEU A 376 -6.94 29.48 -7.67
C LEU A 376 -7.81 30.74 -7.64
N ALA A 377 -7.28 31.88 -7.19
CA ALA A 377 -7.98 33.16 -7.21
C ALA A 377 -8.30 33.61 -8.64
N ARG A 378 -7.37 33.43 -9.60
CA ARG A 378 -7.62 33.68 -11.02
C ARG A 378 -8.73 32.75 -11.56
N MET A 379 -8.60 31.44 -11.38
CA MET A 379 -9.59 30.46 -11.85
C MET A 379 -10.97 30.65 -11.22
N GLY A 380 -11.04 30.98 -9.92
CA GLY A 380 -12.30 31.34 -9.25
C GLY A 380 -12.90 32.64 -9.77
N GLY A 381 -12.07 33.65 -10.05
CA GLY A 381 -12.49 34.89 -10.71
C GLY A 381 -13.02 34.66 -12.13
N ASP A 382 -12.38 33.80 -12.92
CA ASP A 382 -12.79 33.47 -14.27
C ASP A 382 -14.06 32.58 -14.29
N LEU A 383 -14.20 31.65 -13.34
CA LEU A 383 -15.43 30.88 -13.11
C LEU A 383 -16.59 31.79 -12.69
N SER A 384 -16.34 32.80 -11.86
CA SER A 384 -17.33 33.81 -11.48
C SER A 384 -17.79 34.65 -12.69
N LYS A 385 -16.86 35.11 -13.53
CA LYS A 385 -17.19 35.80 -14.80
C LYS A 385 -18.03 34.90 -15.72
N ALA A 386 -17.63 33.64 -15.91
CA ALA A 386 -18.34 32.68 -16.75
C ALA A 386 -19.76 32.41 -16.20
N SER A 387 -19.92 32.26 -14.88
CA SER A 387 -21.22 32.12 -14.23
C SER A 387 -22.12 33.34 -14.47
N VAL A 388 -21.59 34.56 -14.31
CA VAL A 388 -22.34 35.79 -14.60
C VAL A 388 -22.75 35.88 -16.07
N GLN A 389 -21.85 35.53 -17.00
CA GLN A 389 -22.14 35.50 -18.44
C GLN A 389 -23.21 34.46 -18.80
N ILE A 390 -23.14 33.25 -18.26
CA ILE A 390 -24.16 32.21 -18.46
C ILE A 390 -25.52 32.70 -17.94
N ASN A 391 -25.57 33.24 -16.72
CA ASN A 391 -26.81 33.78 -16.16
C ASN A 391 -27.39 34.92 -17.01
N GLN A 392 -26.56 35.84 -17.50
CA GLN A 392 -26.97 36.92 -18.41
C GLN A 392 -27.53 36.38 -19.73
N VAL A 393 -26.88 35.38 -20.35
CA VAL A 393 -27.36 34.75 -21.59
C VAL A 393 -28.69 34.02 -21.38
N VAL A 394 -28.86 33.29 -20.27
CA VAL A 394 -30.13 32.61 -19.92
C VAL A 394 -31.26 33.62 -19.75
N HIS A 395 -31.02 34.75 -19.07
CA HIS A 395 -32.02 35.81 -18.93
C HIS A 395 -32.33 36.52 -20.26
N ALA A 396 -31.31 36.83 -21.06
CA ALA A 396 -31.47 37.55 -22.33
C ALA A 396 -32.12 36.71 -23.45
N SER A 397 -32.02 35.38 -23.37
CA SER A 397 -32.63 34.45 -24.34
C SER A 397 -34.07 34.04 -24.01
N ALA A 398 -34.62 34.49 -22.86
CA ALA A 398 -35.99 34.24 -22.42
C ALA A 398 -36.40 32.75 -22.44
N LEU A 399 -35.45 31.85 -22.19
CA LEU A 399 -35.68 30.41 -22.19
C LEU A 399 -36.51 29.99 -20.99
N ASP A 400 -37.39 29.00 -21.20
CA ASP A 400 -38.10 28.29 -20.14
C ASP A 400 -37.07 27.70 -19.14
N PRO A 401 -37.08 28.11 -17.85
CA PRO A 401 -36.07 27.68 -16.88
C PRO A 401 -35.94 26.15 -16.78
N SER A 402 -37.06 25.43 -16.86
CA SER A 402 -37.07 23.96 -16.77
C SER A 402 -36.32 23.30 -17.94
N LYS A 403 -36.41 23.90 -19.15
CA LYS A 403 -35.74 23.41 -20.35
C LYS A 403 -34.27 23.83 -20.38
N ALA A 404 -33.93 25.00 -19.88
CA ALA A 404 -32.54 25.46 -19.74
C ALA A 404 -31.76 24.61 -18.71
N GLU A 405 -32.40 24.24 -17.61
CA GLU A 405 -31.83 23.37 -16.57
C GLU A 405 -31.69 21.92 -17.04
N ALA A 406 -32.67 21.39 -17.79
CA ALA A 406 -32.57 20.10 -18.46
C ALA A 406 -31.42 20.05 -19.50
N LEU A 407 -31.24 21.12 -20.29
CA LEU A 407 -30.16 21.20 -21.28
C LEU A 407 -28.78 21.30 -20.62
N THR A 408 -28.63 22.14 -19.59
CA THR A 408 -27.34 22.31 -18.90
C THR A 408 -26.94 21.07 -18.09
N SER A 409 -27.88 20.39 -17.43
CA SER A 409 -27.62 19.09 -16.77
C SER A 409 -27.28 17.98 -17.77
N GLY A 410 -27.94 17.93 -18.93
CA GLY A 410 -27.56 17.04 -20.04
C GLY A 410 -26.12 17.26 -20.52
N LEU A 411 -25.74 18.53 -20.77
CA LEU A 411 -24.38 18.90 -21.16
C LEU A 411 -23.36 18.59 -20.05
N ALA A 412 -23.69 18.82 -18.78
CA ALA A 412 -22.83 18.50 -17.65
C ALA A 412 -22.56 16.98 -17.55
N ASN A 413 -23.56 16.13 -17.81
CA ASN A 413 -23.39 14.68 -17.86
C ASN A 413 -22.48 14.24 -19.02
N VAL A 414 -22.62 14.84 -20.21
CA VAL A 414 -21.72 14.59 -21.35
C VAL A 414 -20.28 15.02 -21.04
N LEU A 415 -20.09 16.21 -20.45
CA LEU A 415 -18.77 16.69 -20.02
C LEU A 415 -18.15 15.78 -18.94
N LYS A 416 -18.95 15.31 -17.97
CA LYS A 416 -18.49 14.37 -16.94
C LYS A 416 -18.04 13.03 -17.55
N ALA A 417 -18.79 12.49 -18.51
CA ALA A 417 -18.41 11.27 -19.24
C ALA A 417 -17.14 11.47 -20.09
N ARG A 418 -16.99 12.62 -20.76
CA ARG A 418 -15.76 12.95 -21.52
C ARG A 418 -14.55 13.15 -20.61
N ASN A 419 -14.71 13.79 -19.46
CA ASN A 419 -13.62 13.95 -18.49
C ASN A 419 -13.19 12.60 -17.90
N ALA A 420 -14.14 11.71 -17.58
CA ALA A 420 -13.83 10.34 -17.15
C ALA A 420 -13.05 9.56 -18.22
N MET A 421 -13.45 9.68 -19.49
CA MET A 421 -12.73 9.09 -20.63
C MET A 421 -11.32 9.68 -20.80
N ILE A 422 -11.13 10.99 -20.57
CA ILE A 422 -9.80 11.63 -20.58
C ILE A 422 -8.92 11.07 -19.47
N THR A 423 -9.43 10.94 -18.23
CA THR A 423 -8.66 10.38 -17.12
C THR A 423 -8.30 8.91 -17.32
N ASP A 424 -9.20 8.11 -17.91
CA ASP A 424 -8.91 6.71 -18.25
C ASP A 424 -7.86 6.61 -19.37
N LEU A 425 -7.97 7.41 -20.44
CA LEU A 425 -6.96 7.46 -21.50
C LEU A 425 -5.59 7.92 -20.97
N GLN A 426 -5.55 8.89 -20.06
CA GLN A 426 -4.31 9.32 -19.38
C GLN A 426 -3.72 8.18 -18.53
N TYR A 427 -4.55 7.42 -17.82
CA TYR A 427 -4.12 6.23 -17.06
C TYR A 427 -3.62 5.11 -17.99
N GLN A 428 -4.29 4.85 -19.12
CA GLN A 428 -3.87 3.88 -20.13
C GLN A 428 -2.52 4.26 -20.77
N VAL A 429 -2.32 5.54 -21.12
CA VAL A 429 -1.03 6.04 -21.62
C VAL A 429 0.05 5.90 -20.55
N THR A 430 -0.24 6.24 -19.30
CA THR A 430 0.69 6.09 -18.17
C THR A 430 1.06 4.62 -17.94
N ARG A 431 0.09 3.70 -18.07
CA ARG A 431 0.26 2.24 -18.00
C ARG A 431 1.13 1.71 -19.13
N ALA A 432 0.88 2.13 -20.37
CA ALA A 432 1.66 1.73 -21.54
C ALA A 432 3.10 2.24 -21.44
N THR A 433 3.29 3.51 -21.05
CA THR A 433 4.60 4.12 -20.81
C THR A 433 5.41 3.38 -19.74
N LYS A 434 4.79 3.04 -18.59
CA LYS A 434 5.46 2.22 -17.58
C LYS A 434 5.80 0.83 -18.11
N GLY A 435 4.87 0.17 -18.80
CA GLY A 435 5.09 -1.14 -19.41
C GLY A 435 6.27 -1.16 -20.38
N TYR A 436 6.38 -0.13 -21.24
CA TYR A 436 7.52 0.06 -22.14
C TYR A 436 8.83 0.29 -21.38
N ASN A 437 8.85 1.19 -20.39
CA ASN A 437 10.04 1.48 -19.61
C ASN A 437 10.53 0.26 -18.80
N ASP A 438 9.61 -0.55 -18.25
CA ASP A 438 9.96 -1.75 -17.48
C ASP A 438 10.40 -2.90 -18.40
N THR A 439 9.81 -3.10 -19.58
CA THR A 439 10.31 -4.10 -20.55
C THR A 439 11.65 -3.71 -21.15
N LEU A 440 11.89 -2.43 -21.42
CA LEU A 440 13.20 -1.93 -21.85
C LEU A 440 14.28 -2.23 -20.80
N ARG A 441 13.99 -1.99 -19.51
CA ARG A 441 14.88 -2.36 -18.39
C ARG A 441 15.15 -3.87 -18.32
N THR A 442 14.12 -4.72 -18.43
CA THR A 442 14.33 -6.17 -18.36
C THR A 442 15.12 -6.68 -19.55
N LEU A 443 14.83 -6.21 -20.77
CA LEU A 443 15.58 -6.54 -21.99
C LEU A 443 17.05 -6.13 -21.88
N ALA A 444 17.35 -4.88 -21.48
CA ALA A 444 18.73 -4.43 -21.26
C ALA A 444 19.44 -5.29 -20.20
N SER A 445 18.76 -5.65 -19.10
CA SER A 445 19.33 -6.54 -18.08
C SER A 445 19.61 -7.96 -18.59
N HIS A 446 18.79 -8.46 -19.53
CA HIS A 446 19.02 -9.75 -20.19
C HIS A 446 20.16 -9.68 -21.22
N MET A 447 20.27 -8.60 -21.99
CA MET A 447 21.38 -8.39 -22.93
C MET A 447 22.74 -8.31 -22.19
N LEU A 448 22.80 -7.59 -21.07
CA LEU A 448 23.97 -7.56 -20.19
C LEU A 448 24.30 -8.96 -19.62
N ARG A 449 23.29 -9.74 -19.21
CA ARG A 449 23.47 -11.14 -18.76
C ARG A 449 23.99 -12.07 -19.87
N LEU A 450 23.71 -11.76 -21.13
CA LEU A 450 24.22 -12.47 -22.32
C LEU A 450 25.62 -11.99 -22.76
N GLY A 451 26.21 -11.02 -22.07
CA GLY A 451 27.55 -10.51 -22.34
C GLY A 451 27.62 -9.42 -23.42
N ILE A 452 26.49 -8.84 -23.83
CA ILE A 452 26.47 -7.69 -24.75
C ILE A 452 26.92 -6.44 -23.97
N PRO A 453 27.90 -5.66 -24.46
CA PRO A 453 28.33 -4.40 -23.85
C PRO A 453 27.19 -3.39 -23.69
N PRO A 454 27.20 -2.54 -22.64
CA PRO A 454 26.21 -1.48 -22.49
C PRO A 454 26.23 -0.49 -23.66
N GLU A 455 27.42 -0.17 -24.19
CA GLU A 455 27.61 0.72 -25.34
C GLU A 455 26.88 0.21 -26.60
N ASP A 456 26.89 -1.10 -26.84
CA ASP A 456 26.16 -1.72 -27.95
C ASP A 456 24.64 -1.69 -27.72
N ILE A 457 24.18 -1.85 -26.47
CA ILE A 457 22.75 -1.79 -26.10
C ILE A 457 22.21 -0.37 -26.28
N ASP A 458 22.93 0.64 -25.79
CA ASP A 458 22.57 2.05 -25.93
C ASP A 458 22.58 2.48 -27.41
N SER A 459 23.47 1.90 -28.23
CA SER A 459 23.52 2.15 -29.68
C SER A 459 22.27 1.70 -30.45
N MET A 460 21.44 0.83 -29.87
CA MET A 460 20.21 0.32 -30.52
C MET A 460 19.10 1.38 -30.62
N GLY A 461 19.26 2.55 -29.97
CA GLY A 461 18.35 3.69 -30.10
C GLY A 461 17.06 3.59 -29.26
N PHE A 462 16.91 2.56 -28.43
CA PHE A 462 15.77 2.41 -27.52
C PHE A 462 15.94 3.30 -26.28
N ALA A 463 15.46 4.53 -26.35
CA ALA A 463 15.38 5.42 -25.19
C ALA A 463 14.14 5.11 -24.32
N PRO A 464 14.24 5.18 -22.98
CA PRO A 464 13.07 5.16 -22.10
C PRO A 464 12.26 6.46 -22.25
N MET A 465 10.94 6.36 -22.19
CA MET A 465 10.04 7.52 -22.26
C MET A 465 9.96 8.24 -20.91
N THR A 466 9.83 9.56 -20.90
CA THR A 466 9.67 10.36 -19.67
C THR A 466 8.37 10.01 -18.96
N SER A 467 8.45 9.62 -17.68
CA SER A 467 7.31 9.12 -16.90
C SER A 467 7.39 9.46 -15.42
N GLU A 468 6.31 9.98 -14.83
CA GLU A 468 6.18 10.25 -13.38
C GLU A 468 5.79 8.99 -12.56
N THR A 469 6.02 7.80 -13.13
CA THR A 469 5.65 6.51 -12.52
C THR A 469 6.79 5.87 -11.76
N SER A 470 6.48 5.23 -10.62
CA SER A 470 7.48 4.54 -9.79
C SER A 470 8.27 3.45 -10.52
N VAL A 471 9.53 3.27 -10.13
CA VAL A 471 10.50 2.27 -10.65
C VAL A 471 10.23 0.85 -10.10
N GLY A 472 9.22 0.68 -9.23
CA GLY A 472 8.80 -0.64 -8.73
C GLY A 472 8.16 -1.51 -9.83
N PRO A 473 8.04 -2.84 -9.62
CA PRO A 473 7.63 -3.77 -10.66
C PRO A 473 6.27 -3.48 -11.31
N ALA A 474 6.11 -3.97 -12.55
CA ALA A 474 4.92 -3.80 -13.37
C ALA A 474 3.65 -4.30 -12.65
N GLY A 475 2.57 -3.51 -12.73
CA GLY A 475 1.30 -3.74 -12.03
C GLY A 475 0.95 -2.62 -11.05
N LEU A 476 1.95 -2.07 -10.33
CA LEU A 476 1.75 -0.92 -9.45
C LEU A 476 2.02 0.40 -10.18
N ILE A 477 0.95 1.04 -10.66
CA ILE A 477 0.97 2.44 -11.10
C ILE A 477 0.66 3.29 -9.87
N ILE A 478 1.72 3.72 -9.21
CA ILE A 478 1.68 4.83 -8.25
C ILE A 478 2.31 6.01 -9.01
N THR A 479 1.50 7.04 -9.24
CA THR A 479 1.98 8.38 -9.61
C THR A 479 2.73 8.95 -8.42
N ALA A 480 3.96 9.44 -8.65
CA ALA A 480 4.84 9.96 -7.60
C ALA A 480 4.36 11.27 -6.97
#